data_AF-A0A800J5S3-F1
#
_entry.id   AF-A0A800J5S3-F1
#
_cell.length_a   1.000
_cell.length_b   1.000
_cell.length_c   1.000
_cell.angle_alpha   90.00
_cell.angle_beta   90.00
_cell.angle_gamma   90.00
#
_symmetry.space_group_name_H-M   'P 1'
#
loop_
_entity.id
_entity.type
_entity.pdbx_description
1 polymer ?
#
loop_
_entity_poly.entity_id
_entity_poly.type
_entity_poly.pdbx_seq_one_letter_code
_entity_poly.pdbx_strand_id
1 'polypeptide(L)'
;MAHGAKPEFPREVEAAAEAIPQTIPPEEIERRLDLRDYPIFTIDPVDAKDFDDAISVRDLGGGALELGVHIADVGHYVQPGTALDAEALARGTSVYL
;
A
#
# COMPACT_ATOMS: atom_id res chain seq x y z
N MET A 1 0.56 0.32 28.69
CA MET A 1 0.63 1.32 27.60
C MET A 1 -0.53 2.30 27.79
N ALA A 2 -0.25 3.60 27.80
CA ALA A 2 -1.12 4.59 28.46
C ALA A 2 -2.41 4.95 27.71
N HIS A 3 -2.63 4.50 26.47
CA HIS A 3 -3.77 4.95 25.66
C HIS A 3 -4.43 3.84 24.80
N GLY A 4 -4.28 2.56 25.18
CA GLY A 4 -5.01 1.44 24.54
C GLY A 4 -4.41 0.89 23.24
N ALA A 5 -3.35 1.49 22.69
CA ALA A 5 -2.60 0.93 21.56
C ALA A 5 -1.94 -0.41 21.94
N LYS A 6 -2.15 -1.44 21.12
CA LYS A 6 -1.56 -2.78 21.28
C LYS A 6 -0.44 -2.97 20.25
N PRO A 7 0.80 -3.21 20.66
CA PRO A 7 1.93 -3.39 19.75
C PRO A 7 1.91 -4.78 19.13
N GLU A 8 1.37 -5.78 19.83
CA GLU A 8 1.23 -7.13 19.29
C GLU A 8 0.00 -7.25 18.38
N PHE A 9 0.12 -8.07 17.34
CA PHE A 9 -1.00 -8.46 16.49
C PHE A 9 -1.62 -9.79 16.98
N PRO A 10 -2.93 -9.99 16.83
CA PRO A 10 -3.54 -11.29 17.04
C PRO A 10 -2.96 -12.35 16.08
N ARG A 11 -2.79 -13.59 16.56
CA ARG A 11 -2.19 -14.69 15.77
C ARG A 11 -2.90 -14.93 14.42
N GLU A 12 -4.21 -14.76 14.37
CA GLU A 12 -4.99 -14.92 13.14
C GLU A 12 -4.69 -13.83 12.09
N VAL A 13 -4.33 -12.63 12.54
CA VAL A 13 -3.91 -11.51 11.68
C VAL A 13 -2.51 -11.79 11.14
N GLU A 14 -1.58 -12.23 11.99
CA GLU A 14 -0.23 -12.63 11.58
C GLU A 14 -0.29 -13.76 10.54
N ALA A 15 -1.06 -14.82 10.81
CA ALA A 15 -1.22 -15.94 9.89
C ALA A 15 -1.85 -15.51 8.55
N ALA A 16 -2.81 -14.58 8.57
CA ALA A 16 -3.40 -14.03 7.35
C ALA A 16 -2.38 -13.21 6.53
N ALA A 17 -1.55 -12.40 7.18
CA ALA A 17 -0.49 -11.64 6.52
C ALA A 17 0.61 -12.54 5.93
N GLU A 18 1.05 -13.56 6.68
CA GLU A 18 2.06 -14.53 6.24
C GLU A 18 1.60 -15.36 5.03
N ALA A 19 0.29 -15.55 4.87
CA ALA A 19 -0.27 -16.27 3.73
C ALA A 19 -0.28 -15.47 2.43
N ILE A 20 0.01 -14.16 2.46
CA ILE A 20 0.03 -13.30 1.27
C ILE A 20 1.26 -13.65 0.41
N PRO A 21 1.07 -14.02 -0.87
CA PRO A 21 2.19 -14.29 -1.77
C PRO A 21 3.12 -13.08 -1.92
N GLN A 22 4.43 -13.31 -1.87
CA GLN A 22 5.45 -12.27 -2.04
C GLN A 22 5.65 -11.84 -3.50
N THR A 23 4.99 -12.51 -4.44
CA THR A 23 5.06 -12.22 -5.88
C THR A 23 3.66 -12.04 -6.42
N ILE A 24 3.48 -11.01 -7.26
CA ILE A 24 2.20 -10.76 -7.91
C ILE A 24 1.93 -11.85 -8.97
N PRO A 25 0.77 -12.53 -8.92
CA PRO A 25 0.40 -13.52 -9.93
C PRO A 25 0.26 -12.90 -11.33
N PRO A 26 0.66 -13.60 -12.41
CA PRO A 26 0.55 -13.08 -13.78
C PRO A 26 -0.85 -12.61 -14.16
N GLU A 27 -1.88 -13.34 -13.73
CA GLU A 27 -3.29 -13.00 -13.98
C GLU A 27 -3.72 -11.66 -13.35
N GLU A 28 -3.09 -11.26 -12.25
CA GLU A 28 -3.34 -9.96 -11.62
C GLU A 28 -2.67 -8.83 -12.40
N ILE A 29 -1.47 -9.08 -12.93
CA ILE A 29 -0.73 -8.14 -13.78
C ILE A 29 -1.52 -7.89 -15.07
N GLU A 30 -2.01 -8.94 -15.73
CA GLU A 30 -2.74 -8.86 -17.00
C GLU A 30 -4.04 -8.06 -16.92
N ARG A 31 -4.67 -8.00 -15.74
CA ARG A 31 -5.94 -7.28 -15.53
C ARG A 31 -5.74 -5.78 -15.27
N ARG A 32 -4.50 -5.32 -15.07
CA ARG A 32 -4.17 -3.95 -14.66
C ARG A 32 -3.48 -3.17 -15.76
N LEU A 33 -3.47 -1.84 -15.61
CA LEU A 33 -2.65 -0.97 -16.45
C LEU A 33 -1.18 -1.19 -16.09
N ASP A 34 -0.37 -1.61 -17.07
CA ASP A 34 1.07 -1.79 -16.87
C ASP A 34 1.82 -0.47 -17.07
N LEU A 35 2.42 0.02 -15.98
CA LEU A 35 3.22 1.24 -15.94
C LEU A 35 4.69 0.98 -15.57
N ARG A 36 5.16 -0.27 -15.64
CA ARG A 36 6.52 -0.62 -15.18
C ARG A 36 7.64 0.08 -15.95
N ASP A 37 7.38 0.47 -17.19
CA ASP A 37 8.32 1.24 -18.03
C ASP A 37 8.21 2.77 -17.84
N TYR A 38 7.29 3.25 -16.99
CA TYR A 38 7.13 4.67 -16.71
C TYR A 38 8.09 5.14 -15.61
N PRO A 39 8.64 6.38 -15.72
CA PRO A 39 9.45 6.96 -14.66
C PRO A 39 8.57 7.40 -13.49
N ILE A 40 8.32 6.46 -12.57
CA ILE A 40 7.56 6.63 -11.34
C ILE A 40 8.52 6.55 -10.15
N PHE A 41 8.40 7.46 -9.19
CA PHE A 41 9.28 7.51 -8.02
C PHE A 41 8.51 7.95 -6.77
N THR A 42 9.02 7.55 -5.61
CA THR A 42 8.54 7.98 -4.29
C THR A 42 9.48 9.05 -3.73
N ILE A 43 9.01 9.86 -2.78
CA ILE A 43 9.84 10.87 -2.09
C ILE A 43 9.53 10.78 -0.59
N ASP A 44 10.43 10.13 0.14
CA ASP A 44 10.17 9.75 1.53
C ASP A 44 11.36 10.10 2.46
N PRO A 45 11.13 10.20 3.78
CA PRO A 45 12.19 10.20 4.77
C PRO A 45 13.09 8.95 4.68
N VAL A 46 14.36 9.09 5.09
CA VAL A 46 15.36 8.02 5.01
C VAL A 46 15.00 6.78 5.85
N ASP A 47 14.19 6.97 6.89
CA ASP A 47 13.75 5.94 7.84
C ASP A 47 12.35 5.38 7.55
N ALA A 48 11.67 5.88 6.52
CA ALA A 48 10.39 5.36 6.07
C ALA A 48 10.54 3.91 5.56
N LYS A 49 9.53 3.09 5.82
CA LYS A 49 9.49 1.66 5.41
C LYS A 49 8.25 1.32 4.58
N ASP A 50 7.30 2.24 4.56
CA ASP A 50 5.93 2.16 4.12
C ASP A 50 5.72 3.22 3.04
N PHE A 51 6.12 2.89 1.82
CA PHE A 51 5.98 3.76 0.65
C PHE A 51 4.58 3.59 0.05
N ASP A 52 3.63 4.39 0.53
CA ASP A 52 2.22 4.25 0.18
C ASP A 52 1.83 5.04 -1.08
N ASP A 53 2.67 5.96 -1.54
CA ASP A 53 2.44 6.74 -2.74
C ASP A 53 3.68 6.89 -3.63
N ALA A 54 3.43 7.13 -4.91
CA ALA A 54 4.43 7.45 -5.90
C ALA A 54 3.88 8.48 -6.90
N ILE A 55 4.78 9.19 -7.56
CA ILE A 55 4.45 10.22 -8.53
C ILE A 55 5.18 10.03 -9.86
N SER A 56 4.55 10.49 -10.93
CA SER A 56 5.17 10.62 -12.26
C SER A 56 4.73 11.92 -12.92
N VAL A 57 5.62 12.56 -13.67
CA VAL A 57 5.30 13.75 -14.46
C VAL A 57 5.74 13.54 -15.89
N ARG A 58 4.85 13.82 -16.84
CA ARG A 58 5.11 13.70 -18.28
C ARG A 58 4.68 14.97 -19.01
N ASP A 59 5.55 15.50 -19.86
CA ASP A 59 5.20 16.57 -20.78
C ASP A 59 4.37 16.00 -21.94
N LEU A 60 3.18 16.56 -22.16
CA LEU A 60 2.28 16.18 -23.25
C LEU A 60 2.42 17.09 -24.48
N GLY A 61 3.28 18.12 -24.39
CA GLY A 61 3.44 19.15 -25.40
C GLY A 61 2.45 20.31 -25.24
N GLY A 62 2.74 21.43 -25.91
CA GLY A 62 1.88 22.62 -25.89
C GLY A 62 1.75 23.29 -24.51
N GLY A 63 2.67 22.99 -23.59
CA GLY A 63 2.63 23.48 -22.20
C GLY A 63 1.74 22.66 -21.26
N ALA A 64 1.20 21.53 -21.72
CA ALA A 64 0.41 20.63 -20.90
C ALA A 64 1.30 19.56 -20.24
N LEU A 65 1.01 19.26 -18.97
CA LEU A 65 1.64 18.19 -18.22
C LEU A 65 0.60 17.17 -17.78
N GLU A 66 1.01 15.91 -17.75
CA GLU A 66 0.30 14.84 -17.06
C GLU A 66 0.99 14.59 -15.72
N LEU A 67 0.21 14.64 -14.64
CA LEU A 67 0.63 14.25 -13.30
C LEU A 67 -0.07 12.92 -12.95
N GLY A 68 0.72 11.89 -12.72
CA GLY A 68 0.25 10.63 -12.15
C GLY A 68 0.48 10.62 -10.63
N VAL A 69 -0.58 10.30 -9.88
CA VAL A 69 -0.51 10.01 -8.44
C VAL A 69 -0.90 8.55 -8.28
N HIS A 70 0.02 7.75 -7.77
CA HIS A 70 -0.10 6.30 -7.69
C HIS A 70 -0.13 5.92 -6.22
N ILE A 71 -1.22 5.33 -5.73
CA ILE A 71 -1.40 4.94 -4.33
C ILE A 71 -1.32 3.42 -4.22
N ALA A 72 -0.68 2.92 -3.18
CA ALA A 72 -0.63 1.51 -2.86
C ALA A 72 -2.04 0.91 -2.80
N ASP A 73 -2.27 -0.18 -3.54
CA ASP A 73 -3.56 -0.87 -3.58
C ASP A 73 -3.71 -1.81 -2.38
N VAL A 74 -3.76 -1.24 -1.17
CA VAL A 74 -3.94 -1.98 0.10
C VAL A 74 -5.23 -2.80 0.06
N GLY A 75 -6.26 -2.29 -0.62
CA GLY A 75 -7.56 -2.96 -0.78
C GLY A 75 -7.50 -4.27 -1.55
N HIS A 76 -6.45 -4.54 -2.33
CA HIS A 76 -6.21 -5.87 -2.90
C HIS A 76 -5.91 -6.91 -1.81
N TYR A 77 -5.18 -6.52 -0.76
CA TYR A 77 -4.69 -7.42 0.28
C TYR A 77 -5.61 -7.48 1.51
N VAL A 78 -6.23 -6.36 1.87
CA VAL A 78 -7.12 -6.25 3.03
C VAL A 78 -8.57 -6.25 2.53
N GLN A 79 -9.16 -7.45 2.49
CA GLN A 79 -10.53 -7.62 2.01
C GLN A 79 -11.56 -7.45 3.15
N PRO A 80 -12.75 -6.87 2.87
CA PRO A 80 -13.79 -6.68 3.88
C PRO A 80 -14.19 -7.98 4.59
N GLY A 81 -14.37 -7.90 5.91
CA GLY A 81 -14.78 -9.03 6.74
C GLY A 81 -13.67 -10.05 7.05
N THR A 82 -12.41 -9.77 6.67
CA THR A 82 -11.25 -10.58 7.04
C THR A 82 -10.70 -10.19 8.41
N ALA A 83 -9.83 -11.03 8.99
CA ALA A 83 -9.11 -10.69 10.23
C ALA A 83 -8.24 -9.43 10.08
N LEU A 84 -7.62 -9.25 8.90
CA LEU A 84 -6.83 -8.06 8.58
C LEU A 84 -7.70 -6.80 8.58
N ASP A 85 -8.88 -6.85 7.96
CA ASP A 85 -9.83 -5.73 7.91
C ASP A 85 -10.36 -5.36 9.31
N ALA A 86 -10.79 -6.36 10.09
CA ALA A 86 -11.27 -6.13 11.45
C ALA A 86 -10.20 -5.49 12.35
N GLU A 87 -8.95 -5.96 12.26
CA GLU A 87 -7.83 -5.41 13.05
C GLU A 87 -7.41 -4.01 12.56
N ALA A 88 -7.39 -3.78 11.25
CA ALA A 88 -7.12 -2.46 10.67
C ALA A 88 -8.17 -1.44 11.14
N LEU A 89 -9.46 -1.80 11.12
CA LEU A 89 -10.55 -0.97 11.62
C LEU A 89 -10.44 -0.71 13.13
N ALA A 90 -10.07 -1.74 13.91
CA ALA A 90 -9.93 -1.61 15.36
C ALA A 90 -8.78 -0.68 15.76
N ARG A 91 -7.68 -0.66 14.99
CA ARG A 91 -6.53 0.23 15.22
C ARG A 91 -6.76 1.64 14.66
N GLY A 92 -7.42 1.74 13.51
CA GLY A 92 -7.83 2.98 12.85
C GLY A 92 -6.71 3.79 12.20
N THR A 93 -5.51 3.83 12.80
CA THR A 93 -4.35 4.55 12.28
C THR A 93 -3.05 3.95 12.81
N SER A 94 -1.96 4.15 12.08
CA SER A 94 -0.61 3.89 12.58
C SER A 94 -0.23 4.89 13.68
N VAL A 95 0.56 4.43 14.65
CA VAL A 95 1.10 5.24 15.75
C VAL A 95 2.62 5.18 15.70
N TYR A 96 3.26 6.32 15.45
CA TYR A 96 4.71 6.49 15.46
C TYR A 96 5.12 7.14 16.79
N LEU A 97 6.12 6.58 17.47
CA LEU A 97 6.58 6.98 18.82
C LEU A 97 7.91 7.72 18.78
#